data_AF-A0A261ERS7-F1
#
_entry.id   AF-A0A261ERS7-F1
#
_cell.length_a   1.000
_cell.length_b   1.000
_cell.length_c   1.000
_cell.angle_alpha   90.00
_cell.angle_beta   90.00
_cell.angle_gamma   90.00
#
_symmetry.space_group_name_H-M   'P 1'
#
loop_
_entity.id
_entity.type
_entity.pdbx_description
1 polymer ?
#
loop_
_entity_poly.entity_id
_entity_poly.type
_entity_poly.pdbx_seq_one_letter_code
_entity_poly.pdbx_strand_id
1 'polypeptide(L)'
;MMPLSATLASASQLHLAAPVTINASPAAGIATSGSYDIDLWGMLIAIGLVAVATIISAIAKLGVERSLPIAAARAIVQLAAMGIILRWVIEQGTWWWVVLLMLGMLAAAVQITLSRAKNVPRGLALSIFLTLAASMITMVIVVVELIVRPVPWYSPRVVLPLAGMMLGNSVSAVALALSRFFEDMAERRDEVETLLALGASPREASMTSIRSAMRMGLMPTVASLASAGIVTIPGMMAGQILAGNDPLTAAKYQFVVLAAIAALTMVSDALILHLVYGRCFTRLHQYQPIKPRSAKK
;
A
#
# COMPACT_ATOMS: atom_id res chain seq x y z
N MET A 1 -26.23 -54.83 41.38
CA MET A 1 -26.31 -53.37 41.57
C MET A 1 -24.88 -52.85 41.71
N MET A 2 -24.40 -52.05 40.75
CA MET A 2 -23.27 -51.10 40.95
C MET A 2 -23.64 -50.08 42.04
N PRO A 3 -22.71 -49.38 42.74
CA PRO A 3 -21.62 -48.54 42.18
C PRO A 3 -20.23 -48.75 42.87
N LEU A 4 -19.05 -48.43 42.33
CA LEU A 4 -18.48 -47.24 41.64
C LEU A 4 -17.89 -46.19 42.60
N SER A 5 -16.69 -46.46 43.17
CA SER A 5 -15.71 -45.45 43.64
C SER A 5 -14.49 -46.08 44.34
N ALA A 6 -13.43 -46.45 43.61
CA ALA A 6 -12.05 -46.58 44.14
C ALA A 6 -11.07 -47.00 43.04
N THR A 7 -10.70 -46.08 42.15
CA THR A 7 -9.61 -46.33 41.18
C THR A 7 -8.85 -45.04 40.88
N LEU A 8 -8.34 -44.38 41.92
CA LEU A 8 -7.45 -43.22 41.82
C LEU A 8 -6.47 -43.20 43.01
N ALA A 9 -5.66 -44.25 43.20
CA ALA A 9 -4.63 -44.26 44.26
C ALA A 9 -3.47 -45.24 43.99
N SER A 10 -2.93 -45.29 42.78
CA SER A 10 -1.68 -46.04 42.53
C SER A 10 -0.85 -45.46 41.39
N ALA A 11 -0.16 -44.34 41.64
CA ALA A 11 1.01 -43.94 40.83
C ALA A 11 1.80 -42.76 41.45
N SER A 12 1.88 -42.67 42.78
CA SER A 12 2.88 -41.81 43.44
C SER A 12 3.93 -42.70 44.08
N GLN A 13 5.21 -42.35 43.87
CA GLN A 13 6.43 -42.99 44.41
C GLN A 13 7.07 -44.05 43.50
N LEU A 14 7.81 -43.58 42.48
CA LEU A 14 9.12 -44.18 42.19
C LEU A 14 10.13 -43.05 41.92
N HIS A 15 11.07 -42.93 42.85
CA HIS A 15 12.12 -41.92 42.93
C HIS A 15 13.44 -42.57 42.48
N LEU A 16 14.23 -41.86 41.65
CA LEU A 16 15.72 -41.79 41.54
C LEU A 16 16.25 -41.88 40.09
N ALA A 17 16.62 -40.72 39.55
CA ALA A 17 17.78 -40.56 38.66
C ALA A 17 18.22 -39.07 38.65
N ALA A 18 19.40 -38.82 39.23
CA ALA A 18 20.34 -37.69 39.15
C ALA A 18 19.87 -36.24 38.82
N PRO A 19 20.29 -35.23 39.60
CA PRO A 19 20.18 -33.83 39.17
C PRO A 19 21.22 -33.55 38.08
N VAL A 20 20.77 -33.23 36.86
CA VAL A 20 21.63 -32.63 35.84
C VAL A 20 22.01 -31.23 36.31
N THR A 21 23.21 -31.10 36.87
CA THR A 21 23.87 -29.81 37.09
C THR A 21 24.23 -29.21 35.74
N ILE A 22 23.38 -28.34 35.20
CA ILE A 22 23.77 -27.46 34.10
C ILE A 22 24.72 -26.42 34.70
N ASN A 23 26.00 -26.60 34.40
CA ASN A 23 27.10 -25.74 34.79
C ASN A 23 26.84 -24.31 34.26
N ALA A 24 26.46 -23.39 35.15
CA ALA A 24 26.43 -21.97 34.85
C ALA A 24 27.87 -21.44 34.91
N SER A 25 28.52 -21.30 33.76
CA SER A 25 29.72 -20.47 33.64
C SER A 25 29.31 -19.04 33.23
N PRO A 26 29.83 -17.99 33.88
CA PRO A 26 29.36 -16.62 33.71
C PRO A 26 30.00 -15.92 32.50
N ALA A 27 29.20 -15.07 31.86
CA ALA A 27 29.56 -13.85 31.14
C ALA A 27 30.85 -13.85 30.28
N ALA A 28 30.67 -14.02 28.97
CA ALA A 28 31.40 -13.24 27.96
C ALA A 28 30.40 -12.80 26.91
N GLY A 29 30.01 -11.52 26.97
CA GLY A 29 28.96 -10.96 26.16
C GLY A 29 29.32 -10.92 24.69
N ILE A 30 28.46 -11.50 23.86
CA ILE A 30 28.11 -10.94 22.56
C ILE A 30 26.61 -11.19 22.37
N ALA A 31 25.78 -10.34 22.96
CA ALA A 31 24.44 -10.12 22.42
C ALA A 31 24.63 -9.38 21.09
N THR A 32 24.92 -10.10 20.00
CA THR A 32 24.75 -9.52 18.67
C THR A 32 23.25 -9.36 18.47
N SER A 33 22.75 -8.13 18.65
CA SER A 33 21.50 -7.73 18.04
C SER A 33 21.53 -8.17 16.58
N GLY A 34 20.62 -9.07 16.19
CA GLY A 34 20.58 -9.72 14.88
C GLY A 34 20.21 -8.79 13.73
N SER A 35 20.98 -7.72 13.54
CA SER A 35 20.91 -6.85 12.36
C SER A 35 21.90 -7.38 11.32
N TYR A 36 21.36 -7.87 10.20
CA TYR A 36 22.14 -8.20 9.02
C TYR A 36 22.47 -6.91 8.28
N ASP A 37 23.59 -6.27 8.62
CA ASP A 37 24.01 -5.04 7.97
C ASP A 37 24.46 -5.31 6.54
N ILE A 38 23.86 -4.56 5.59
CA ILE A 38 24.21 -4.65 4.17
C ILE A 38 25.48 -3.81 3.96
N ASP A 39 26.60 -4.49 3.75
CA ASP A 39 27.88 -3.83 3.46
C ASP A 39 27.84 -3.09 2.10
N LEU A 40 28.76 -2.14 1.92
CA LEU A 40 28.90 -1.33 0.71
C LEU A 40 28.98 -2.19 -0.56
N TRP A 41 29.67 -3.33 -0.49
CA TRP A 41 29.74 -4.31 -1.58
C TRP A 41 28.37 -4.90 -1.95
N GLY A 42 27.53 -5.23 -0.96
CA GLY A 42 26.16 -5.69 -1.20
C GLY A 42 25.32 -4.62 -1.90
N MET A 43 25.51 -3.36 -1.53
CA MET A 43 24.82 -2.23 -2.15
C MET A 43 25.28 -2.00 -3.60
N LEU A 44 26.58 -2.15 -3.90
CA LEU A 44 27.12 -2.08 -5.26
C LEU A 44 26.57 -3.21 -6.15
N ILE A 45 26.47 -4.43 -5.63
CA ILE A 45 25.87 -5.56 -6.35
C ILE A 45 24.39 -5.28 -6.66
N ALA A 46 23.63 -4.73 -5.71
CA ALA A 46 22.23 -4.36 -5.93
C ALA A 46 22.07 -3.29 -7.02
N ILE A 47 22.95 -2.28 -7.05
CA ILE A 47 22.98 -1.30 -8.15
C ILE A 47 23.34 -1.97 -9.48
N GLY A 48 24.26 -2.94 -9.46
CA GLY A 48 24.60 -3.78 -10.61
C GLY A 48 23.40 -4.53 -11.17
N LEU A 49 22.51 -5.07 -10.32
CA LEU A 49 21.27 -5.72 -10.77
C LEU A 49 20.33 -4.75 -11.49
N VAL A 50 20.20 -3.52 -11.01
CA VAL A 50 19.43 -2.47 -11.70
C VAL A 50 20.07 -2.13 -13.05
N ALA A 51 21.40 -2.09 -13.12
CA ALA A 51 22.12 -1.85 -14.38
C ALA A 51 21.86 -2.98 -15.39
N VAL A 52 21.91 -4.24 -14.96
CA VAL A 52 21.58 -5.40 -15.82
C VAL A 52 20.14 -5.30 -16.33
N ALA A 53 19.17 -5.01 -15.47
CA ALA A 53 17.77 -4.81 -15.88
C ALA A 53 17.63 -3.65 -16.89
N THR A 54 18.40 -2.58 -16.71
CA THR A 54 18.44 -1.44 -17.62
C THR A 54 19.01 -1.83 -19.00
N ILE A 55 20.08 -2.63 -19.03
CA ILE A 55 20.68 -3.15 -20.26
C ILE A 55 19.70 -4.06 -21.01
N ILE A 56 19.03 -4.98 -20.30
CA ILE A 56 18.00 -5.86 -20.90
C ILE A 56 16.87 -5.00 -21.49
N SER A 57 16.40 -3.99 -20.76
CA SER A 57 15.37 -3.06 -21.25
C SER A 57 15.82 -2.28 -22.50
N ALA A 58 17.10 -1.92 -22.58
CA ALA A 58 17.66 -1.21 -23.74
C ALA A 58 17.74 -2.13 -24.96
N ILE A 59 18.18 -3.37 -24.78
CA ILE A 59 18.24 -4.39 -25.85
C ILE A 59 16.83 -4.70 -26.36
N ALA A 60 15.87 -4.85 -25.44
CA ALA A 60 14.47 -5.12 -25.76
C ALA A 60 13.67 -3.89 -26.23
N LYS A 61 14.29 -2.69 -26.29
CA LYS A 61 13.67 -1.43 -26.74
C LYS A 61 12.33 -1.11 -26.05
N LEU A 62 12.25 -1.35 -24.74
CA LEU A 62 11.00 -1.16 -23.98
C LEU A 62 10.67 0.33 -23.73
N GLY A 63 11.59 1.25 -24.01
CA GLY A 63 11.41 2.70 -23.79
C GLY A 63 11.51 3.12 -22.32
N VAL A 64 12.02 2.24 -21.45
CA VAL A 64 12.14 2.45 -20.00
C VAL A 64 13.62 2.66 -19.59
N GLU A 65 14.56 2.52 -20.52
CA GLU A 65 16.01 2.45 -20.27
C GLU A 65 16.60 3.69 -19.58
N ARG A 66 16.06 4.89 -19.83
CA ARG A 66 16.47 6.09 -19.08
C ARG A 66 15.69 6.26 -17.78
N SER A 67 14.44 5.83 -17.76
CA SER A 67 13.55 6.04 -16.62
C SER A 67 13.86 5.10 -15.44
N LEU A 68 14.30 3.86 -15.71
CA LEU A 68 14.63 2.87 -14.68
C LEU A 68 15.82 3.28 -13.79
N PRO A 69 17.01 3.64 -14.33
CA PRO A 69 18.13 4.04 -13.50
C PRO A 69 17.87 5.37 -12.77
N ILE A 70 17.15 6.31 -13.39
CA ILE A 70 16.73 7.56 -12.74
C ILE A 70 15.78 7.26 -11.57
N ALA A 71 14.82 6.35 -11.76
CA ALA A 71 13.90 5.95 -10.70
C ALA A 71 14.64 5.25 -9.55
N ALA A 72 15.62 4.40 -9.85
CA ALA A 72 16.43 3.73 -8.84
C ALA A 72 17.29 4.71 -8.05
N ALA A 73 17.99 5.63 -8.72
CA ALA A 73 18.77 6.68 -8.05
C ALA A 73 17.89 7.56 -7.15
N ARG A 74 16.72 7.96 -7.66
CA ARG A 74 15.72 8.71 -6.88
C ARG A 74 15.24 7.90 -5.68
N ALA A 75 15.00 6.60 -5.82
CA ALA A 75 14.55 5.74 -4.74
C ALA A 75 15.59 5.64 -3.62
N ILE A 76 16.88 5.50 -3.95
CA ILE A 76 17.97 5.50 -2.95
C ILE A 76 17.95 6.78 -2.13
N VAL A 77 17.91 7.94 -2.80
CA VAL A 77 17.88 9.25 -2.14
C VAL A 77 16.61 9.41 -1.28
N GLN A 78 15.45 9.01 -1.81
CA GLN A 78 14.17 9.10 -1.10
C GLN A 78 14.12 8.20 0.13
N LEU A 79 14.61 6.96 0.04
CA LEU A 79 14.63 6.02 1.16
C LEU A 79 15.61 6.47 2.25
N ALA A 80 16.79 6.96 1.86
CA ALA A 80 17.76 7.52 2.81
C ALA A 80 17.19 8.76 3.53
N ALA A 81 16.59 9.70 2.79
CA ALA A 81 15.95 10.87 3.37
C ALA A 81 14.79 10.48 4.29
N MET A 82 13.93 9.54 3.87
CA MET A 82 12.82 9.06 4.67
C MET A 82 13.30 8.37 5.95
N GLY A 83 14.39 7.59 5.91
CA GLY A 83 14.99 6.99 7.09
C GLY A 83 15.44 8.02 8.13
N ILE A 84 16.09 9.10 7.68
CA ILE A 84 16.53 10.21 8.55
C ILE A 84 15.30 10.94 9.14
N ILE A 85 14.32 11.26 8.29
CA ILE A 85 13.09 11.94 8.71
C ILE A 85 12.32 11.10 9.74
N LEU A 86 12.11 9.81 9.48
CA LEU A 86 11.41 8.91 10.41
C LEU A 86 12.13 8.83 11.75
N ARG A 87 13.46 8.66 11.73
CA ARG A 87 14.25 8.65 12.97
C ARG A 87 13.99 9.91 13.78
N TRP A 88 14.08 11.07 13.15
CA TRP A 88 13.86 12.35 13.81
C TRP A 88 12.42 12.50 14.34
N VAL A 89 11.39 12.17 13.53
CA VAL A 89 9.98 12.26 13.96
C VAL A 89 9.69 11.29 15.12
N ILE A 90 10.27 10.09 15.10
CA ILE A 90 10.14 9.11 16.18
C ILE A 90 10.80 9.62 17.47
N GLU A 91 11.97 10.26 17.38
CA GLU A 91 12.69 10.84 18.53
C GLU A 91 11.92 12.01 19.15
N GLN A 92 11.28 12.87 18.35
CA GLN A 92 10.48 13.98 18.87
C GLN A 92 9.20 13.52 19.60
N GLY A 93 8.57 12.44 19.13
CA GLY A 93 7.39 11.86 19.79
C GLY A 93 6.17 12.78 19.89
N THR A 94 6.11 13.89 19.14
CA THR A 94 4.95 14.80 19.14
C THR A 94 4.02 14.56 17.97
N TRP A 95 2.71 14.60 18.22
CA TRP A 95 1.67 14.32 17.21
C TRP A 95 1.70 15.28 15.99
N TRP A 96 2.06 16.56 16.18
CA TRP A 96 2.07 17.54 15.10
C TRP A 96 3.07 17.19 13.98
N TRP A 97 4.25 16.66 14.32
CA TRP A 97 5.24 16.20 13.33
C TRP A 97 4.74 15.00 12.53
N VAL A 98 3.99 14.09 13.16
CA VAL A 98 3.37 12.94 12.48
C VAL A 98 2.35 13.43 11.47
N VAL A 99 1.46 14.36 11.87
CA VAL A 99 0.45 14.96 10.98
C VAL A 99 1.11 15.72 9.83
N LEU A 100 2.15 16.52 10.11
CA LEU A 100 2.88 17.26 9.08
C LEU A 100 3.51 16.32 8.05
N LEU A 101 4.14 15.23 8.52
CA LEU A 101 4.72 14.25 7.63
C LEU A 101 3.67 13.52 6.80
N MET A 102 2.53 13.15 7.40
CA MET A 102 1.39 12.57 6.67
C MET A 102 0.84 13.51 5.59
N LEU A 103 0.76 14.82 5.87
CA LEU A 103 0.36 15.83 4.88
C LEU A 103 1.38 15.90 3.73
N GLY A 104 2.67 15.86 4.04
CA GLY A 104 3.73 15.79 3.01
C GLY A 104 3.61 14.54 2.13
N MET A 105 3.35 13.38 2.74
CA MET A 105 3.13 12.12 2.02
C MET A 105 1.87 12.17 1.15
N LEU A 106 0.79 12.80 1.63
CA LEU A 106 -0.44 12.99 0.86
C LEU A 106 -0.22 13.93 -0.34
N ALA A 107 0.52 15.02 -0.16
CA ALA A 107 0.86 15.92 -1.26
C ALA A 107 1.70 15.20 -2.34
N ALA A 108 2.70 14.43 -1.92
CA ALA A 108 3.50 13.60 -2.82
C ALA A 108 2.65 12.52 -3.51
N ALA A 109 1.73 11.87 -2.79
CA ALA A 109 0.80 10.89 -3.32
C ALA A 109 -0.03 11.45 -4.48
N VAL A 110 -0.62 12.64 -4.32
CA VAL A 110 -1.39 13.31 -5.38
C VAL A 110 -0.53 13.63 -6.60
N GLN A 111 0.69 14.12 -6.40
CA GLN A 111 1.61 14.35 -7.51
C GLN A 111 1.97 13.06 -8.25
N ILE A 112 2.15 11.95 -7.52
CA ILE A 112 2.42 10.63 -8.11
C ILE A 112 1.19 10.15 -8.89
N THR A 113 -0.02 10.24 -8.35
CA THR A 113 -1.25 9.88 -9.06
C THR A 113 -1.39 10.67 -10.35
N LEU A 114 -1.18 11.99 -10.32
CA LEU A 114 -1.27 12.86 -11.50
C LEU A 114 -0.19 12.59 -12.56
N SER A 115 1.00 12.16 -12.14
CA SER A 115 2.09 11.83 -13.06
C SER A 115 1.94 10.44 -13.68
N ARG A 116 1.29 9.50 -12.96
CA ARG A 116 1.03 8.14 -13.44
C ARG A 116 -0.24 8.02 -14.25
N ALA A 117 -1.27 8.80 -13.93
CA ALA A 117 -2.55 8.73 -14.61
C ALA A 117 -2.44 9.31 -16.03
N LYS A 118 -2.65 8.47 -17.04
CA LYS A 118 -2.60 8.84 -18.45
C LYS A 118 -3.96 9.44 -18.88
N ASN A 119 -3.91 10.34 -19.86
CA ASN A 119 -5.11 10.96 -20.47
C ASN A 119 -6.03 11.75 -19.51
N VAL A 120 -5.53 12.13 -18.33
CA VAL A 120 -6.31 12.90 -17.34
C VAL A 120 -6.32 14.41 -17.65
N PRO A 121 -7.47 15.12 -17.58
CA PRO A 121 -7.56 16.56 -17.78
C PRO A 121 -6.79 17.40 -16.75
N ARG A 122 -6.41 18.62 -17.18
CA ARG A 122 -5.91 19.66 -16.26
C ARG A 122 -7.06 20.11 -15.34
N GLY A 123 -6.77 20.22 -14.04
CA GLY A 123 -7.75 20.65 -13.01
C GLY A 123 -8.30 19.52 -12.14
N LEU A 124 -7.94 18.27 -12.40
CA LEU A 124 -8.35 17.13 -11.56
C LEU A 124 -7.53 16.97 -10.28
N ALA A 125 -6.42 17.72 -10.14
CA ALA A 125 -5.54 17.66 -8.99
C ALA A 125 -6.27 17.91 -7.67
N LEU A 126 -7.16 18.91 -7.63
CA LEU A 126 -7.93 19.22 -6.43
C LEU A 126 -8.93 18.11 -6.09
N SER A 127 -9.59 17.52 -7.10
CA SER A 127 -10.51 16.42 -6.89
C SER A 127 -9.78 15.18 -6.37
N ILE A 128 -8.65 14.83 -6.97
CA ILE A 128 -7.79 13.72 -6.53
C ILE A 128 -7.28 13.96 -5.11
N PHE A 129 -6.83 15.18 -4.80
CA PHE A 129 -6.40 15.54 -3.45
C PHE A 129 -7.54 15.37 -2.45
N LEU A 130 -8.73 15.92 -2.74
CA LEU A 130 -9.85 15.89 -1.81
C LEU A 130 -10.35 14.46 -1.56
N THR A 131 -10.41 13.62 -2.60
CA THR A 131 -10.84 12.22 -2.46
C THR A 131 -9.81 11.39 -1.72
N LEU A 132 -8.52 11.50 -2.05
CA LEU A 132 -7.45 10.79 -1.34
C LEU A 132 -7.35 11.27 0.11
N ALA A 133 -7.47 12.57 0.36
CA ALA A 133 -7.48 13.12 1.71
C ALA A 133 -8.65 12.57 2.53
N ALA A 134 -9.87 12.66 1.99
CA ALA A 134 -11.07 12.20 2.69
C ALA A 134 -11.05 10.68 2.95
N SER A 135 -10.69 9.88 1.94
CA SER A 135 -10.61 8.43 2.09
C SER A 135 -9.49 8.03 3.05
N MET A 136 -8.34 8.70 2.99
CA MET A 136 -7.20 8.44 3.87
C MET A 136 -7.51 8.81 5.32
N ILE A 137 -8.08 9.99 5.57
CA ILE A 137 -8.48 10.41 6.92
C ILE A 137 -9.47 9.40 7.51
N THR A 138 -10.49 9.02 6.72
CA THR A 138 -11.48 8.03 7.14
C THR A 138 -10.82 6.70 7.50
N MET A 139 -9.91 6.21 6.65
CA MET A 139 -9.24 4.93 6.89
C MET A 139 -8.22 4.98 8.01
N VAL A 140 -7.51 6.10 8.20
CA VAL A 140 -6.61 6.28 9.35
C VAL A 140 -7.40 6.26 10.64
N ILE A 141 -8.53 6.97 10.73
CA ILE A 141 -9.40 6.94 11.91
C ILE A 141 -9.87 5.50 12.18
N VAL A 142 -10.44 4.82 11.18
CA VAL A 142 -10.94 3.44 11.36
C VAL A 142 -9.81 2.48 11.77
N VAL A 143 -8.67 2.51 11.09
CA VAL A 143 -7.60 1.53 11.34
C VAL A 143 -6.84 1.82 12.63
N VAL A 144 -6.48 3.08 12.88
CA VAL A 144 -5.66 3.46 14.05
C VAL A 144 -6.50 3.45 15.31
N GLU A 145 -7.73 3.98 15.28
CA GLU A 145 -8.55 4.14 16.48
C GLU A 145 -9.40 2.91 16.80
N LEU A 146 -9.93 2.20 15.79
CA LEU A 146 -10.81 1.06 16.04
C LEU A 146 -10.05 -0.27 16.13
N ILE A 147 -9.05 -0.48 15.27
CA ILE A 147 -8.41 -1.79 15.07
C ILE A 147 -7.08 -1.91 15.79
N VAL A 148 -6.12 -1.04 15.47
CA VAL A 148 -4.74 -1.15 15.97
C VAL A 148 -4.61 -0.62 17.39
N ARG A 149 -5.36 0.42 17.75
CA ARG A 149 -5.39 1.05 19.08
C ARG A 149 -3.99 1.21 19.70
N PRO A 150 -3.04 1.86 19.00
CA PRO A 150 -1.73 2.09 19.58
C PRO A 150 -1.87 3.05 20.77
N VAL A 151 -1.16 2.77 21.85
CA VAL A 151 -1.02 3.69 22.98
C VAL A 151 0.39 4.26 22.90
N PRO A 152 0.58 5.56 22.60
CA PRO A 152 -0.39 6.59 22.20
C PRO A 152 -0.92 6.45 20.75
N TRP A 153 -2.10 7.01 20.46
CA TRP A 153 -2.78 6.90 19.16
C TRP A 153 -1.93 7.42 17.98
N TYR A 154 -1.02 8.35 18.25
CA TYR A 154 -0.13 8.97 17.26
C TYR A 154 1.24 8.29 17.16
N SER A 155 1.42 7.07 17.68
CA SER A 155 2.72 6.37 17.67
C SER A 155 3.35 6.41 16.26
N PRO A 156 4.46 7.16 16.06
CA PRO A 156 5.01 7.37 14.72
C PRO A 156 5.50 6.07 14.08
N ARG A 157 5.92 5.11 14.91
CA ARG A 157 6.40 3.78 14.51
C ARG A 157 5.31 2.92 13.85
N VAL A 158 4.04 3.20 14.15
CA VAL A 158 2.89 2.43 13.65
C VAL A 158 2.14 3.22 12.59
N VAL A 159 1.80 4.47 12.89
CA VAL A 159 0.94 5.30 12.03
C VAL A 159 1.62 5.63 10.70
N LEU A 160 2.90 6.01 10.70
CA LEU A 160 3.59 6.44 9.48
C LEU A 160 3.80 5.28 8.48
N PRO A 161 4.29 4.09 8.88
CA PRO A 161 4.40 2.98 7.94
C PRO A 161 3.05 2.49 7.41
N LEU A 162 2.02 2.43 8.27
CA LEU A 162 0.66 2.09 7.85
C LEU A 162 0.15 3.08 6.82
N ALA A 163 0.25 4.38 7.12
CA ALA A 163 -0.19 5.43 6.21
C ALA A 163 0.58 5.38 4.88
N GLY A 164 1.89 5.14 4.93
CA GLY A 164 2.74 5.02 3.74
C GLY A 164 2.36 3.86 2.84
N MET A 165 2.11 2.67 3.40
CA MET A 165 1.66 1.51 2.61
C MET A 165 0.27 1.74 2.02
N MET A 166 -0.64 2.30 2.79
CA MET A 166 -2.01 2.61 2.35
C MET A 166 -2.02 3.63 1.20
N LEU A 167 -1.27 4.73 1.33
CA LEU A 167 -1.12 5.73 0.27
C LEU A 167 -0.40 5.15 -0.96
N GLY A 168 0.69 4.43 -0.77
CA GLY A 168 1.50 3.89 -1.88
C GLY A 168 0.70 2.95 -2.80
N ASN A 169 -0.13 2.08 -2.20
CA ASN A 169 -0.97 1.16 -2.95
C ASN A 169 -2.19 1.86 -3.57
N SER A 170 -2.88 2.72 -2.83
CA SER A 170 -4.06 3.44 -3.32
C SER A 170 -3.74 4.41 -4.46
N VAL A 171 -2.61 5.10 -4.42
CA VAL A 171 -2.15 6.00 -5.50
C VAL A 171 -2.03 5.28 -6.84
N SER A 172 -1.49 4.06 -6.83
CA SER A 172 -1.30 3.27 -8.04
C SER A 172 -2.64 2.73 -8.57
N ALA A 173 -3.53 2.28 -7.66
CA ALA A 173 -4.88 1.83 -8.02
C ALA A 173 -5.70 2.97 -8.65
N VAL A 174 -5.75 4.13 -8.01
CA VAL A 174 -6.48 5.32 -8.49
C VAL A 174 -5.95 5.80 -9.84
N ALA A 175 -4.61 5.82 -10.01
CA ALA A 175 -4.02 6.23 -11.28
C ALA A 175 -4.41 5.29 -12.43
N LEU A 176 -4.46 3.97 -12.16
CA LEU A 176 -4.85 2.96 -13.14
C LEU A 176 -6.36 3.04 -13.45
N ALA A 177 -7.20 3.14 -12.43
CA ALA A 177 -8.65 3.31 -12.58
C ALA A 177 -8.99 4.56 -13.41
N LEU A 178 -8.36 5.70 -13.10
CA LEU A 178 -8.54 6.94 -13.86
C LEU A 178 -8.11 6.80 -15.32
N SER A 179 -6.91 6.25 -15.56
CA SER A 179 -6.40 6.06 -16.92
C SER A 179 -7.36 5.20 -17.74
N ARG A 180 -7.81 4.08 -17.14
CA ARG A 180 -8.75 3.18 -17.78
C ARG A 180 -10.10 3.83 -18.06
N PHE A 181 -10.62 4.62 -17.11
CA PHE A 181 -11.89 5.31 -17.29
C PHE A 181 -11.84 6.27 -18.49
N PHE A 182 -10.80 7.11 -18.59
CA PHE A 182 -10.67 8.06 -19.69
C PHE A 182 -10.38 7.37 -21.03
N GLU A 183 -9.59 6.31 -21.04
CA GLU A 183 -9.36 5.51 -22.26
C GLU A 183 -10.66 4.86 -22.75
N ASP A 184 -11.41 4.20 -21.86
CA ASP A 184 -12.67 3.51 -22.21
C ASP A 184 -13.75 4.51 -22.68
N MET A 185 -13.84 5.69 -22.04
CA MET A 185 -14.76 6.76 -22.45
C MET A 185 -14.35 7.41 -23.78
N ALA A 186 -13.06 7.43 -24.11
CA ALA A 186 -12.58 7.94 -25.40
C ALA A 186 -12.83 6.93 -26.53
N GLU A 187 -12.61 5.65 -26.27
CA GLU A 187 -12.87 4.55 -27.23
C GLU A 187 -14.36 4.37 -27.50
N ARG A 188 -15.21 4.47 -26.48
CA ARG A 188 -16.67 4.24 -26.57
C ARG A 188 -17.47 5.52 -26.76
N ARG A 189 -16.86 6.55 -27.35
CA ARG A 189 -17.50 7.86 -27.54
C ARG A 189 -18.81 7.75 -28.33
N ASP A 190 -18.79 7.07 -29.46
CA ASP A 190 -19.97 6.97 -30.34
C ASP A 190 -21.11 6.20 -29.68
N GLU A 191 -20.78 5.17 -28.89
CA GLU A 191 -21.74 4.41 -28.09
C GLU A 191 -22.38 5.28 -27.00
N VAL A 192 -21.56 6.05 -26.25
CA VAL A 192 -22.04 6.97 -25.21
C VAL A 192 -22.95 8.04 -25.81
N GLU A 193 -22.57 8.65 -26.93
CA GLU A 193 -23.39 9.67 -27.62
C GLU A 193 -24.71 9.07 -28.13
N THR A 194 -24.69 7.83 -28.64
CA THR A 194 -25.90 7.11 -29.07
C THR A 194 -26.85 6.83 -27.91
N LEU A 195 -26.32 6.36 -26.77
CA LEU A 195 -27.12 6.10 -25.56
C LEU A 195 -27.77 7.39 -25.04
N LEU A 196 -27.03 8.49 -25.02
CA LEU A 196 -27.56 9.80 -24.63
C LEU A 196 -28.65 10.28 -25.61
N ALA A 197 -28.47 10.06 -26.92
CA ALA A 197 -29.48 10.40 -27.92
C ALA A 197 -30.77 9.55 -27.78
N LEU A 198 -30.65 8.32 -27.29
CA LEU A 198 -31.78 7.44 -26.95
C LEU A 198 -32.41 7.77 -25.59
N GLY A 199 -31.94 8.81 -24.89
CA GLY A 199 -32.50 9.27 -23.62
C GLY A 199 -31.90 8.61 -22.37
N ALA A 200 -30.82 7.83 -22.51
CA ALA A 200 -30.13 7.28 -21.34
C ALA A 200 -29.52 8.40 -20.50
N SER A 201 -29.51 8.21 -19.17
CA SER A 201 -28.84 9.14 -18.27
C SER A 201 -27.32 9.06 -18.42
N PRO A 202 -26.57 10.14 -18.12
CA PRO A 202 -25.10 10.11 -18.11
C PRO A 202 -24.51 9.01 -17.23
N ARG A 203 -25.22 8.66 -16.14
CA ARG A 203 -24.85 7.58 -15.23
C ARG A 203 -24.94 6.22 -15.90
N GLU A 204 -26.01 5.96 -16.66
CA GLU A 204 -26.19 4.71 -17.40
C GLU A 204 -25.18 4.59 -18.53
N ALA A 205 -24.98 5.67 -19.30
CA ALA A 205 -24.03 5.67 -20.40
C ALA A 205 -22.58 5.43 -19.96
N SER A 206 -22.19 5.94 -18.77
CA SER A 206 -20.83 5.77 -18.22
C SER A 206 -20.64 4.54 -17.31
N MET A 207 -21.72 3.84 -16.92
CA MET A 207 -21.65 2.77 -15.91
C MET A 207 -20.69 1.64 -16.30
N THR A 208 -20.69 1.24 -17.57
CA THR A 208 -19.80 0.19 -18.08
C THR A 208 -18.33 0.60 -17.95
N SER A 209 -18.00 1.86 -18.26
CA SER A 209 -16.64 2.39 -18.12
C SER A 209 -16.23 2.54 -16.66
N ILE A 210 -17.15 2.95 -15.77
CA ILE A 210 -16.91 3.02 -14.33
C ILE A 210 -16.60 1.62 -13.77
N ARG A 211 -17.39 0.59 -14.13
CA ARG A 211 -17.16 -0.79 -13.67
C ARG A 211 -15.82 -1.34 -14.17
N SER A 212 -15.49 -1.09 -15.43
CA SER A 212 -14.20 -1.48 -16.04
C SER A 212 -13.03 -0.83 -15.31
N ALA A 213 -13.12 0.48 -15.04
CA ALA A 213 -12.13 1.25 -14.31
C ALA A 213 -11.93 0.77 -12.87
N MET A 214 -13.01 0.59 -12.09
CA MET A 214 -12.93 0.06 -10.72
C MET A 214 -12.30 -1.33 -10.70
N ARG A 215 -12.73 -2.23 -11.59
CA ARG A 215 -12.17 -3.58 -11.67
C ARG A 215 -10.67 -3.52 -11.92
N MET A 216 -10.23 -2.66 -12.84
CA MET A 216 -8.81 -2.52 -13.17
C MET A 216 -7.99 -1.95 -12.01
N GLY A 217 -8.51 -0.93 -11.31
CA GLY A 217 -7.88 -0.34 -10.12
C GLY A 217 -7.72 -1.33 -8.96
N LEU A 218 -8.69 -2.22 -8.75
CA LEU A 218 -8.64 -3.22 -7.68
C LEU A 218 -7.78 -4.45 -8.00
N MET A 219 -7.47 -4.74 -9.27
CA MET A 219 -6.72 -5.94 -9.64
C MET A 219 -5.42 -6.14 -8.83
N PRO A 220 -4.54 -5.12 -8.67
CA PRO A 220 -3.31 -5.29 -7.89
C PRO A 220 -3.56 -5.60 -6.41
N THR A 221 -4.63 -5.03 -5.85
CA THR A 221 -5.02 -5.27 -4.45
C THR A 221 -5.49 -6.70 -4.25
N VAL A 222 -6.36 -7.19 -5.14
CA VAL A 222 -6.87 -8.57 -5.11
C VAL A 222 -5.73 -9.56 -5.30
N ALA A 223 -4.81 -9.29 -6.24
CA ALA A 223 -3.63 -10.12 -6.45
C ALA A 223 -2.74 -10.18 -5.20
N SER A 224 -2.51 -9.05 -4.53
CA SER A 224 -1.72 -8.99 -3.29
C SER A 224 -2.37 -9.78 -2.15
N LEU A 225 -3.70 -9.70 -2.01
CA LEU A 225 -4.45 -10.49 -1.01
C LEU A 225 -4.39 -11.99 -1.31
N ALA A 226 -4.50 -12.38 -2.58
CA ALA A 226 -4.50 -13.78 -2.99
C ALA A 226 -3.14 -14.46 -2.82
N SER A 227 -2.03 -13.72 -3.01
CA SER A 227 -0.67 -14.27 -2.87
C SER A 227 -0.09 -14.18 -1.46
N ALA A 228 -0.68 -13.35 -0.59
CA ALA A 228 -0.19 -13.10 0.76
C ALA A 228 -0.15 -14.37 1.61
N GLY A 229 1.01 -14.66 2.19
CA GLY A 229 1.23 -15.83 3.05
C GLY A 229 1.50 -17.14 2.31
N ILE A 230 1.24 -17.22 0.99
CA ILE A 230 1.56 -18.40 0.17
C ILE A 230 2.84 -18.16 -0.63
N VAL A 231 2.86 -17.09 -1.43
CA VAL A 231 3.99 -16.76 -2.32
C VAL A 231 4.72 -15.50 -1.83
N THR A 232 3.99 -14.58 -1.21
CA THR A 232 4.52 -13.30 -0.77
C THR A 232 4.45 -13.19 0.74
N ILE A 233 5.58 -12.96 1.40
CA ILE A 233 5.62 -12.49 2.78
C ILE A 233 5.66 -10.96 2.71
N PRO A 234 4.57 -10.25 3.06
CA PRO A 234 4.54 -8.81 2.89
C PRO A 234 5.52 -8.11 3.84
N GLY A 235 5.97 -6.91 3.46
CA GLY A 235 7.12 -6.24 4.07
C GLY A 235 6.99 -5.93 5.57
N MET A 236 5.81 -5.53 6.05
CA MET A 236 5.62 -5.26 7.48
C MET A 236 5.65 -6.55 8.31
N MET A 237 5.05 -7.65 7.81
CA MET A 237 5.16 -8.97 8.45
C MET A 237 6.62 -9.43 8.52
N ALA A 238 7.34 -9.39 7.39
CA ALA A 238 8.76 -9.74 7.35
C ALA A 238 9.59 -8.87 8.31
N GLY A 239 9.35 -7.55 8.30
CA GLY A 239 10.04 -6.61 9.19
C GLY A 239 9.80 -6.89 10.67
N GLN A 240 8.56 -7.22 11.07
CA GLN A 240 8.24 -7.58 12.46
C GLN A 240 8.90 -8.89 12.89
N ILE A 241 8.94 -9.89 11.99
CA ILE A 241 9.62 -11.17 12.24
C ILE A 241 11.13 -10.96 12.38
N LEU A 242 11.75 -10.18 11.50
CA LEU A 242 13.18 -9.83 11.59
C LEU A 242 13.50 -9.05 12.86
N ALA A 243 12.56 -8.26 13.37
CA ALA A 243 12.67 -7.57 14.65
C ALA A 243 12.43 -8.49 15.87
N GLY A 244 12.22 -9.78 15.68
CA GLY A 244 12.03 -10.77 16.74
C GLY A 244 10.62 -10.87 17.32
N ASN A 245 9.61 -10.28 16.67
CA ASN A 245 8.22 -10.40 17.11
C ASN A 245 7.62 -11.76 16.72
N ASP A 246 6.60 -12.18 17.46
CA ASP A 246 5.83 -13.40 17.17
C ASP A 246 5.24 -13.38 15.74
N PRO A 247 5.56 -14.38 14.89
CA PRO A 247 5.08 -14.44 13.50
C PRO A 247 3.55 -14.44 13.37
N LEU A 248 2.84 -15.05 14.32
CA LEU A 248 1.38 -15.10 14.27
C LEU A 248 0.76 -13.72 14.52
N THR A 249 1.34 -12.96 15.44
CA THR A 249 0.96 -11.57 15.68
C THR A 249 1.28 -10.70 14.45
N ALA A 250 2.44 -10.88 13.85
CA ALA A 250 2.82 -10.16 12.62
C ALA A 250 1.87 -10.44 11.45
N ALA A 251 1.42 -11.69 11.30
CA ALA A 251 0.43 -12.09 10.29
C ALA A 251 -0.93 -11.38 10.51
N LYS A 252 -1.41 -11.27 11.76
CA LYS A 252 -2.66 -10.56 12.07
C LYS A 252 -2.58 -9.07 11.70
N TYR A 253 -1.49 -8.41 12.08
CA TYR A 253 -1.25 -7.01 11.68
C TYR A 253 -1.24 -6.88 10.17
N GLN A 254 -0.54 -7.77 9.47
CA GLN A 254 -0.42 -7.70 8.03
C GLN A 254 -1.75 -7.92 7.31
N PHE A 255 -2.61 -8.82 7.79
CA PHE A 255 -3.95 -9.00 7.25
C PHE A 255 -4.79 -7.73 7.40
N VAL A 256 -4.77 -7.10 8.57
CA VAL A 256 -5.45 -5.81 8.80
C VAL A 256 -4.99 -4.75 7.80
N VAL A 257 -3.68 -4.66 7.54
CA VAL A 257 -3.13 -3.72 6.56
C VAL A 257 -3.64 -4.02 5.15
N LEU A 258 -3.61 -5.27 4.70
CA LEU A 258 -4.07 -5.62 3.35
C LEU A 258 -5.58 -5.39 3.18
N ALA A 259 -6.38 -5.71 4.20
CA ALA A 259 -7.81 -5.42 4.21
C ALA A 259 -8.08 -3.90 4.18
N ALA A 260 -7.31 -3.11 4.95
CA ALA A 260 -7.40 -1.66 4.95
C ALA A 260 -7.02 -1.05 3.60
N ILE A 261 -5.96 -1.54 2.95
CA ILE A 261 -5.58 -1.13 1.60
C ILE A 261 -6.72 -1.43 0.63
N ALA A 262 -7.34 -2.61 0.71
CA ALA A 262 -8.45 -2.98 -0.17
C ALA A 262 -9.71 -2.14 0.01
N ALA A 263 -10.06 -1.84 1.26
CA ALA A 263 -11.17 -0.93 1.55
C ALA A 263 -10.84 0.50 1.07
N LEU A 264 -9.64 0.99 1.35
CA LEU A 264 -9.18 2.32 0.93
C LEU A 264 -9.19 2.48 -0.59
N THR A 265 -8.67 1.49 -1.33
CA THR A 265 -8.61 1.54 -2.80
C THR A 265 -10.02 1.56 -3.37
N MET A 266 -10.92 0.69 -2.90
CA MET A 266 -12.32 0.66 -3.34
C MET A 266 -13.05 1.99 -3.07
N VAL A 267 -12.92 2.54 -1.86
CA VAL A 267 -13.57 3.81 -1.48
C VAL A 267 -12.98 4.98 -2.29
N SER A 268 -11.66 5.01 -2.47
CA SER A 268 -10.98 6.07 -3.23
C SER A 268 -11.38 6.04 -4.70
N ASP A 269 -11.38 4.85 -5.32
CA ASP A 269 -11.78 4.65 -6.73
C ASP A 269 -13.25 4.99 -6.94
N ALA A 270 -14.14 4.58 -6.04
CA ALA A 270 -15.55 4.92 -6.10
C ALA A 270 -15.77 6.45 -6.00
N LEU A 271 -15.13 7.12 -5.03
CA LEU A 271 -15.26 8.56 -4.83
C LEU A 271 -14.71 9.36 -6.01
N ILE A 272 -13.51 9.02 -6.49
CA ILE A 272 -12.90 9.76 -7.58
C ILE A 272 -13.67 9.58 -8.88
N LEU A 273 -14.09 8.35 -9.22
CA LEU A 273 -14.90 8.12 -10.42
C LEU A 273 -16.26 8.80 -10.29
N HIS A 274 -16.83 8.86 -9.08
CA HIS A 274 -18.05 9.61 -8.81
C HIS A 274 -17.88 11.12 -9.10
N LEU A 275 -16.78 11.73 -8.66
CA LEU A 275 -16.53 13.14 -8.94
C LEU A 275 -16.17 13.41 -10.40
N VAL A 276 -15.47 12.47 -11.04
CA VAL A 276 -14.99 12.61 -12.42
C VAL A 276 -16.11 12.44 -13.42
N TYR A 277 -17.00 11.46 -13.26
CA TYR A 277 -18.14 11.33 -14.19
C TYR A 277 -18.95 12.64 -14.21
N GLY A 278 -19.21 13.26 -13.05
CA GLY A 278 -19.97 14.50 -12.96
C GLY A 278 -19.33 15.68 -13.68
N ARG A 279 -18.01 15.62 -13.93
CA ARG A 279 -17.25 16.63 -14.68
C ARG A 279 -17.17 16.35 -16.18
N CYS A 280 -17.39 15.12 -16.63
CA CYS A 280 -17.34 14.74 -18.05
C CYS A 280 -18.61 15.14 -18.83
N PHE A 281 -19.70 15.45 -18.12
CA PHE A 281 -20.97 15.83 -18.73
C PHE A 281 -21.29 17.29 -18.45
N THR A 282 -21.79 17.98 -19.46
CA THR A 282 -22.32 19.35 -19.31
C THR A 282 -23.68 19.36 -18.60
N ARG A 283 -24.14 20.54 -18.18
CA ARG A 283 -25.52 20.74 -17.66
C ARG A 283 -26.61 20.30 -18.65
N LEU A 284 -26.28 20.11 -19.92
CA LEU A 284 -27.16 19.63 -20.99
C LEU A 284 -26.95 18.13 -21.30
N HIS A 285 -26.27 17.38 -20.42
CA HIS A 285 -25.96 15.96 -20.60
C HIS A 285 -25.18 15.61 -21.88
N GLN A 286 -24.50 16.58 -22.49
CA GLN A 286 -23.62 16.30 -23.63
C GLN A 286 -22.24 15.86 -23.13
N TYR A 287 -21.71 14.79 -23.73
CA TYR A 287 -20.35 14.34 -23.51
C TYR A 287 -19.38 15.39 -24.10
N GLN A 288 -18.54 15.98 -23.25
CA GLN A 288 -17.44 16.80 -23.74
C GLN A 288 -16.21 15.92 -23.86
N PRO A 289 -15.72 15.63 -25.09
CA PRO A 289 -14.48 14.90 -25.25
C PRO A 289 -13.35 15.71 -24.62
N ILE A 290 -12.82 15.19 -23.52
CA ILE A 290 -11.79 15.86 -22.74
C ILE A 290 -10.49 15.78 -23.54
N LYS A 291 -9.98 16.93 -23.99
CA LYS A 291 -8.70 16.99 -24.71
C LYS A 291 -7.59 16.41 -23.81
N PRO A 292 -6.93 15.31 -24.21
CA PRO A 292 -5.88 14.70 -23.40
C PRO A 292 -4.71 15.68 -23.25
N ARG A 293 -4.00 15.56 -22.13
CA ARG A 293 -2.73 16.27 -21.89
C ARG A 293 -1.77 15.93 -23.04
N SER A 294 -1.60 16.87 -23.98
CA SER A 294 -0.66 16.81 -25.09
C SER A 294 0.60 16.04 -24.69
N ALA A 295 0.83 14.92 -25.39
CA ALA A 295 2.12 14.27 -25.38
C ALA A 295 3.15 15.30 -25.85
N LYS A 296 3.98 15.80 -24.93
CA LYS A 296 5.22 16.47 -25.34
C LYS A 296 6.02 15.39 -26.07
N LYS A 297 6.11 15.53 -27.39
CA LYS A 297 7.17 14.93 -28.22
C LYS A 297 8.53 15.28 -27.64
#